data_AF-A0A2A2HB37-F1
#
_entry.id   AF-A0A2A2HB37-F1
#
_cell.length_a   1.000
_cell.length_b   1.000
_cell.length_c   1.000
_cell.angle_alpha   90.00
_cell.angle_beta   90.00
_cell.angle_gamma   90.00
#
_symmetry.space_group_name_H-M   'P 1'
#
loop_
_entity.id
_entity.type
_entity.pdbx_description
1 polymer ?
#
loop_
_entity_poly.entity_id
_entity_poly.type
_entity_poly.pdbx_seq_one_letter_code
_entity_poly.pdbx_strand_id
1 'polypeptide(L)'
;MKCPECGYDNLNDATRCNLCGAKLPKKDLTKKEPTDNRSIFQKIKDFKDTPRDTPKTAALISLVIGLFTPVFGCGQIYLGYYNRFLVEAIISAIICKILVSYTGIIKLIFQAIYLIWFIYTVYDSYICAQAKHKQHKLPKLVGLVNINK
;
A
#
# COMPACT_ATOMS: atom_id res chain seq x y z
N MET A 1 42.80 26.49 -0.99
CA MET A 1 43.06 27.68 -0.15
C MET A 1 44.44 28.26 -0.46
N LYS A 2 44.58 29.59 -0.46
CA LYS A 2 45.89 30.24 -0.69
C LYS A 2 46.75 30.23 0.55
N CYS A 3 48.04 29.97 0.36
CA CYS A 3 49.03 30.13 1.41
C CYS A 3 49.21 31.62 1.74
N PRO A 4 49.11 32.03 3.01
CA PRO A 4 49.31 33.44 3.39
C PRO A 4 50.77 33.90 3.24
N GLU A 5 51.73 32.97 3.28
CA GLU A 5 53.16 33.30 3.22
C GLU A 5 53.69 33.45 1.80
N CYS A 6 53.30 32.57 0.87
CA CYS A 6 53.84 32.56 -0.50
C CYS A 6 52.80 32.73 -1.60
N GLY A 7 51.51 32.81 -1.26
CA GLY A 7 50.42 32.97 -2.23
C GLY A 7 50.07 31.71 -3.04
N TYR A 8 50.78 30.60 -2.88
CA TYR A 8 50.53 29.34 -3.60
C TYR A 8 49.15 28.74 -3.27
N ASP A 9 48.45 28.23 -4.28
CA ASP A 9 47.14 27.59 -4.13
C ASP A 9 47.29 26.13 -3.69
N ASN A 10 46.77 25.81 -2.51
CA ASN A 10 46.79 24.47 -1.91
C ASN A 10 45.38 23.85 -1.87
N LEU A 11 45.29 22.54 -1.66
CA LEU A 11 44.01 21.86 -1.41
C LEU A 11 43.33 22.43 -0.15
N ASN A 12 42.00 22.35 -0.09
CA ASN A 12 41.21 22.99 0.98
C ASN A 12 41.32 22.28 2.35
N ASP A 13 41.88 21.09 2.38
CA ASP A 13 42.17 20.25 3.54
C ASP A 13 43.67 20.15 3.87
N ALA A 14 44.53 20.80 3.07
CA ALA A 14 45.96 20.80 3.29
C ALA A 14 46.33 21.49 4.62
N THR A 15 47.13 20.82 5.44
CA THR A 15 47.59 21.36 6.74
C THR A 15 48.87 22.19 6.63
N ARG A 16 49.61 22.03 5.53
CA ARG A 16 50.81 22.80 5.18
C ARG A 16 50.82 23.13 3.70
N CYS A 17 51.55 24.18 3.33
CA CYS A 17 51.74 24.56 1.95
C CYS A 17 52.70 23.61 1.23
N ASN A 18 52.31 23.11 0.06
CA ASN A 18 53.11 22.20 -0.75
C ASN A 18 54.34 22.86 -1.39
N LEU A 19 54.38 24.19 -1.46
CA LEU A 19 55.50 24.93 -2.05
C LEU A 19 56.50 25.40 -1.00
N CYS A 20 56.05 26.13 0.03
CA CYS A 20 56.95 26.75 1.02
C CYS A 20 56.96 26.06 2.40
N GLY A 21 56.12 25.05 2.62
CA GLY A 21 56.07 24.31 3.90
C GLY A 21 55.37 25.03 5.06
N ALA A 22 54.88 26.27 4.87
CA ALA A 22 54.17 27.03 5.89
C ALA A 22 52.87 26.35 6.36
N LYS A 23 52.50 26.51 7.63
CA LYS A 23 51.28 25.92 8.20
C LYS A 23 50.03 26.66 7.73
N LEU A 24 49.02 25.92 7.24
CA LEU A 24 47.77 26.51 6.75
C LEU A 24 46.70 26.52 7.86
N PRO A 25 45.84 27.57 7.94
CA PRO A 25 44.78 27.63 8.94
C PRO A 25 43.73 26.54 8.71
N LYS A 26 43.41 25.76 9.75
CA LYS A 26 42.38 24.73 9.70
C LYS A 26 41.00 25.40 9.54
N LYS A 27 40.25 24.98 8.51
CA LYS A 27 38.85 25.37 8.35
C LYS A 27 38.00 24.44 9.22
N ASP A 28 37.47 24.95 10.33
CA ASP A 28 36.53 24.20 11.17
C ASP A 28 35.26 23.89 10.38
N LEU A 29 35.09 22.61 10.01
CA LEU A 29 33.93 22.10 9.27
C LEU A 29 32.70 21.85 10.16
N THR A 30 32.68 22.35 11.40
CA THR A 30 31.57 22.14 12.34
C THR A 30 30.58 23.31 12.33
N LYS A 31 29.82 23.42 11.24
CA LYS A 31 28.46 23.98 11.26
C LYS A 31 27.58 23.15 10.33
N LYS A 32 27.02 22.05 10.84
CA LYS A 32 25.79 21.48 10.28
C LYS A 32 24.65 22.35 10.79
N GLU A 33 23.94 23.01 9.88
CA GLU A 33 22.63 23.60 10.19
C GLU A 33 21.69 22.49 10.69
N PRO A 34 20.87 22.74 11.73
CA PRO A 34 19.93 21.76 12.22
C PRO A 34 18.83 21.57 11.17
N THR A 35 18.93 20.52 10.37
CA THR A 35 17.85 20.10 9.47
C THR A 35 16.71 19.59 10.34
N ASP A 36 15.54 20.23 10.24
CA ASP A 36 14.35 19.83 11.00
C ASP A 36 13.86 18.46 10.52
N ASN A 37 14.41 17.41 11.13
CA ASN A 37 14.07 16.02 10.84
C ASN A 37 12.58 15.71 11.09
N ARG A 38 11.86 16.49 11.92
CA ARG A 38 10.42 16.27 12.14
C ARG A 38 9.62 16.45 10.86
N SER A 39 9.93 17.47 10.06
CA SER A 39 9.24 17.71 8.78
C SER A 39 9.44 16.56 7.78
N ILE A 40 10.64 15.95 7.77
CA ILE A 40 10.97 14.82 6.89
C ILE A 40 10.28 13.55 7.36
N PHE A 41 10.31 13.25 8.67
CA PHE A 41 9.58 12.11 9.23
C PHE A 41 8.08 12.23 9.04
N GLN A 42 7.52 13.44 9.14
CA GLN A 42 6.11 13.68 8.85
C GLN A 42 5.81 13.44 7.37
N LYS A 43 6.63 13.95 6.45
CA LYS A 43 6.50 13.69 5.01
C LYS A 43 6.59 12.20 4.65
N ILE A 44 7.46 11.45 5.32
CA ILE A 44 7.62 10.01 5.11
C ILE A 44 6.38 9.26 5.63
N LYS A 45 5.81 9.65 6.77
CA LYS A 45 4.53 9.12 7.25
C LYS A 45 3.40 9.44 6.29
N ASP A 46 3.24 10.71 5.91
CA ASP A 46 2.18 11.15 5.01
C ASP A 46 2.29 10.48 3.63
N PHE A 47 3.51 10.24 3.12
CA PHE A 47 3.74 9.48 1.90
C PHE A 47 3.35 8.00 2.05
N LYS A 48 3.61 7.41 3.23
CA LYS A 48 3.23 6.02 3.53
C LYS A 48 1.72 5.86 3.75
N ASP A 49 1.07 6.93 4.23
CA ASP A 49 -0.37 7.01 4.50
C ASP A 49 -1.18 7.51 3.31
N THR A 50 -0.55 7.79 2.15
CA THR A 50 -1.31 8.05 0.92
C THR A 50 -2.13 6.81 0.55
N PRO A 51 -3.47 6.93 0.45
CA PRO A 51 -4.33 5.80 0.17
C PRO A 51 -4.09 5.33 -1.26
N ARG A 52 -3.24 4.31 -1.40
CA ARG A 52 -2.98 3.61 -2.67
C ARG A 52 -4.24 2.86 -3.15
N ASP A 53 -5.17 2.64 -2.23
CA ASP A 53 -6.39 1.89 -2.31
C ASP A 53 -7.56 2.72 -2.83
N THR A 54 -7.57 2.96 -4.14
CA THR A 54 -8.75 3.57 -4.78
C THR A 54 -9.88 2.54 -4.93
N PRO A 55 -11.15 2.96 -4.82
CA PRO A 55 -12.29 2.04 -4.93
C PRO A 55 -12.40 1.35 -6.29
N LYS A 56 -11.95 2.02 -7.35
CA LYS A 56 -11.90 1.44 -8.70
C LYS A 56 -10.85 0.33 -8.78
N THR A 57 -9.68 0.51 -8.16
CA THR A 57 -8.62 -0.51 -8.16
C THR A 57 -9.03 -1.75 -7.37
N ALA A 58 -9.65 -1.60 -6.20
CA ALA A 58 -10.14 -2.73 -5.41
C ALA A 58 -11.20 -3.55 -6.17
N ALA A 59 -12.16 -2.86 -6.81
CA ALA A 59 -13.18 -3.51 -7.62
C ALA A 59 -12.58 -4.23 -8.84
N LEU A 60 -11.61 -3.60 -9.52
CA LEU A 60 -10.93 -4.19 -10.67
C LEU A 60 -10.14 -5.45 -10.28
N ILE A 61 -9.45 -5.43 -9.14
CA ILE A 61 -8.72 -6.61 -8.63
C ILE A 61 -9.69 -7.75 -8.34
N SER A 62 -10.81 -7.48 -7.64
CA SER A 62 -11.84 -8.50 -7.39
C SER A 62 -12.45 -9.05 -8.68
N LEU A 63 -12.70 -8.19 -9.67
CA LEU A 63 -13.25 -8.59 -10.96
C LEU A 63 -12.29 -9.49 -11.73
N VAL A 64 -11.04 -9.04 -11.93
CA VAL A 64 -10.05 -9.76 -12.74
C VAL A 64 -9.70 -11.09 -12.08
N ILE A 65 -9.36 -11.10 -10.78
CA ILE A 65 -8.96 -12.34 -10.12
C ILE A 65 -10.13 -13.32 -9.99
N GLY A 66 -11.33 -12.82 -9.68
CA GLY A 66 -12.53 -13.67 -9.57
C GLY A 66 -13.03 -14.26 -10.90
N LEU A 67 -12.66 -13.67 -12.05
CA LEU A 67 -12.92 -14.26 -13.37
C LEU A 67 -12.02 -15.47 -13.65
N PHE A 68 -10.78 -15.45 -13.18
CA PHE A 68 -9.79 -16.51 -13.46
C PHE A 68 -9.70 -17.56 -12.35
N THR A 69 -10.16 -17.23 -11.14
CA THR A 69 -9.98 -18.07 -9.95
C THR A 69 -11.29 -18.11 -9.15
N PRO A 70 -11.74 -19.27 -8.63
CA PRO A 70 -12.90 -19.36 -7.73
C PRO A 70 -12.67 -18.70 -6.36
N VAL A 71 -11.54 -18.01 -6.17
CA VAL A 71 -11.20 -17.28 -4.96
C VAL A 71 -11.78 -15.87 -5.08
N PHE A 72 -12.97 -15.69 -4.52
CA PHE A 72 -13.58 -14.37 -4.40
C PHE A 72 -13.08 -13.63 -3.16
N GLY A 73 -13.17 -12.30 -3.20
CA GLY A 73 -12.77 -11.43 -2.09
C GLY A 73 -11.31 -10.95 -2.13
N CYS A 74 -10.58 -11.16 -3.23
CA CYS A 74 -9.20 -10.66 -3.34
C CYS A 74 -9.08 -9.14 -3.23
N GLY A 75 -10.11 -8.37 -3.61
CA GLY A 75 -10.16 -6.93 -3.34
C GLY A 75 -10.17 -6.60 -1.84
N GLN A 76 -10.69 -7.48 -0.98
CA GLN A 76 -10.62 -7.30 0.48
C GLN A 76 -9.18 -7.46 1.00
N ILE A 77 -8.39 -8.38 0.42
CA ILE A 77 -6.95 -8.50 0.73
C ILE A 77 -6.23 -7.21 0.37
N TYR A 78 -6.51 -6.66 -0.82
CA TYR A 78 -5.95 -5.40 -1.27
C TYR A 78 -6.27 -4.24 -0.31
N LEU A 79 -7.45 -4.25 0.30
CA LEU A 79 -7.87 -3.28 1.30
C LEU A 79 -7.32 -3.54 2.71
N GLY A 80 -6.74 -4.72 2.95
CA GLY A 80 -6.25 -5.18 4.26
C GLY A 80 -7.31 -5.81 5.16
N TYR A 81 -8.51 -6.11 4.64
CA TYR A 81 -9.62 -6.70 5.41
C TYR A 81 -9.62 -8.23 5.35
N TYR A 82 -8.62 -8.86 5.99
CA TYR A 82 -8.41 -10.31 5.97
C TYR A 82 -9.58 -11.13 6.54
N ASN A 83 -10.23 -10.63 7.61
CA ASN A 83 -11.36 -11.32 8.23
C ASN A 83 -12.57 -11.39 7.28
N ARG A 84 -12.79 -10.35 6.47
CA ARG A 84 -13.82 -10.37 5.42
C ARG A 84 -13.45 -11.31 4.29
N PHE A 85 -12.21 -11.23 3.82
CA PHE A 85 -11.70 -12.13 2.79
C PHE A 85 -11.94 -13.59 3.18
N LEU A 86 -11.62 -13.96 4.41
CA LEU A 86 -11.77 -15.33 4.89
C LEU A 86 -13.23 -15.79 4.88
N VAL A 87 -14.17 -14.94 5.31
CA VAL A 87 -15.60 -15.26 5.26
C VAL A 87 -16.10 -15.38 3.82
N GLU A 88 -15.73 -14.45 2.94
CA GLU A 88 -16.09 -14.51 1.52
C GLU A 88 -15.51 -15.76 0.84
N ALA A 89 -14.27 -16.11 1.12
CA ALA A 89 -13.60 -17.29 0.59
C ALA A 89 -14.28 -18.60 1.03
N ILE A 90 -14.69 -18.71 2.31
CA ILE A 90 -15.39 -19.89 2.84
C ILE A 90 -16.75 -20.06 2.14
N ILE A 91 -17.54 -18.99 2.04
CA ILE A 91 -18.84 -19.04 1.35
C ILE A 91 -18.65 -19.45 -0.11
N SER A 92 -17.65 -18.88 -0.77
CA SER A 92 -17.32 -19.19 -2.16
C SER A 92 -16.94 -20.65 -2.36
N ALA A 93 -16.13 -21.22 -1.45
CA ALA A 93 -15.75 -22.62 -1.49
C ALA A 93 -16.96 -23.57 -1.33
N ILE A 94 -17.91 -23.22 -0.44
CA ILE A 94 -19.16 -23.97 -0.26
C ILE A 94 -19.99 -23.94 -1.55
N ILE A 95 -20.20 -22.76 -2.14
CA ILE A 95 -20.97 -22.62 -3.39
C ILE A 95 -20.29 -23.40 -4.51
N CYS A 96 -18.97 -23.29 -4.67
CA CYS A 96 -18.21 -24.05 -5.67
C CYS A 96 -18.37 -25.56 -5.50
N LYS A 97 -18.27 -26.09 -4.27
CA LYS A 97 -18.44 -27.52 -4.00
C LYS A 97 -19.84 -28.01 -4.42
N ILE A 98 -20.87 -27.25 -4.09
CA ILE A 98 -22.25 -27.52 -4.50
C ILE A 98 -22.36 -27.52 -6.04
N LEU A 99 -21.76 -26.52 -6.70
CA LEU A 99 -21.81 -26.37 -8.15
C LEU A 99 -21.17 -27.54 -8.91
N VAL A 100 -20.12 -28.15 -8.36
CA VAL A 100 -19.45 -29.33 -8.92
C VAL A 100 -20.25 -30.62 -8.67
N SER A 101 -21.04 -30.66 -7.60
CA SER A 101 -21.78 -31.88 -7.19
C SER A 101 -23.08 -32.10 -7.99
N TYR A 102 -23.65 -31.06 -8.59
CA TYR A 102 -24.91 -31.13 -9.32
C TYR A 102 -24.73 -30.97 -10.84
N THR A 103 -25.62 -31.61 -11.61
CA THR A 103 -25.68 -31.53 -13.07
C THR A 103 -27.09 -31.14 -13.54
N GLY A 104 -27.25 -30.86 -14.84
CA GLY A 104 -28.55 -30.51 -15.42
C GLY A 104 -29.11 -29.15 -14.96
N ILE A 105 -30.43 -29.05 -14.84
CA ILE A 105 -31.14 -27.80 -14.49
C ILE A 105 -30.72 -27.26 -13.11
N ILE A 106 -30.46 -28.15 -12.16
CA ILE A 106 -30.02 -27.77 -10.80
C ILE A 106 -28.69 -27.02 -10.86
N LYS A 107 -27.76 -27.44 -11.74
CA LYS A 107 -26.50 -26.73 -11.96
C LYS A 107 -26.72 -25.30 -12.46
N LEU A 108 -27.68 -25.07 -13.36
CA LEU A 108 -27.98 -23.74 -13.89
C LEU A 108 -28.46 -22.78 -12.79
N ILE A 109 -29.29 -23.28 -11.86
CA ILE A 109 -29.76 -22.49 -10.71
C ILE A 109 -28.58 -22.10 -9.81
N PHE A 110 -27.71 -23.05 -9.45
CA PHE A 110 -26.54 -22.75 -8.63
C PHE A 110 -25.51 -21.87 -9.35
N GLN A 111 -25.41 -21.98 -10.68
CA GLN A 111 -24.60 -21.08 -11.49
C GLN A 111 -25.11 -19.64 -11.46
N ALA A 112 -26.43 -19.43 -11.48
CA ALA A 112 -27.00 -18.10 -11.31
C ALA A 112 -26.71 -17.53 -9.90
N ILE A 113 -26.86 -18.35 -8.85
CA ILE A 113 -26.53 -17.96 -7.47
C ILE A 113 -25.04 -17.60 -7.35
N TYR A 114 -24.16 -18.36 -7.98
CA TYR A 114 -22.72 -18.10 -8.00
C TYR A 114 -22.39 -16.77 -8.69
N LEU A 115 -23.05 -16.43 -9.80
CA LEU A 115 -22.88 -15.14 -10.47
C LEU A 115 -23.38 -13.97 -9.62
N ILE A 116 -24.52 -14.11 -8.94
CA ILE A 116 -25.03 -13.10 -8.00
C ILE A 116 -24.03 -12.89 -6.86
N TRP A 117 -23.50 -13.98 -6.31
CA TRP A 117 -22.47 -13.93 -5.27
C TRP A 117 -21.20 -13.23 -5.75
N PHE A 118 -20.74 -13.55 -6.97
CA PHE A 118 -19.58 -12.88 -7.56
C PHE A 118 -19.79 -11.37 -7.68
N ILE A 119 -20.91 -10.93 -8.26
CA ILE A 119 -21.27 -9.51 -8.38
C ILE A 119 -21.31 -8.85 -7.00
N TYR A 120 -21.89 -9.53 -6.00
CA TYR A 120 -21.92 -9.06 -4.63
C TYR A 120 -20.51 -8.83 -4.06
N THR A 121 -19.56 -9.77 -4.24
CA THR A 121 -18.20 -9.62 -3.70
C THR A 121 -17.42 -8.47 -4.36
N VAL A 122 -17.63 -8.22 -5.65
CA VAL A 122 -17.08 -7.06 -6.35
C VAL A 122 -17.67 -5.76 -5.79
N TYR A 123 -18.99 -5.74 -5.55
CA TYR A 123 -19.68 -4.60 -4.95
C TYR A 123 -19.24 -4.34 -3.51
N ASP A 124 -19.11 -5.36 -2.66
CA ASP A 124 -18.62 -5.22 -1.28
C ASP A 124 -17.19 -4.67 -1.28
N SER A 125 -16.32 -5.18 -2.14
CA SER A 125 -14.95 -4.67 -2.30
C SER A 125 -14.95 -3.18 -2.67
N TYR A 126 -15.83 -2.77 -3.59
CA TYR A 126 -15.98 -1.37 -4.00
C TYR A 126 -16.45 -0.48 -2.84
N ILE A 127 -17.49 -0.88 -2.10
CA ILE A 127 -18.00 -0.09 -0.97
C ILE A 127 -16.98 -0.01 0.16
N CYS A 128 -16.31 -1.12 0.48
CA CYS A 128 -15.29 -1.13 1.52
C CYS A 128 -14.13 -0.20 1.18
N ALA A 129 -13.71 -0.16 -0.08
CA ALA A 129 -12.71 0.77 -0.56
C ALA A 129 -13.20 2.23 -0.51
N GLN A 130 -14.45 2.47 -0.89
CA GLN A 130 -15.05 3.80 -0.79
C GLN A 130 -15.14 4.27 0.67
N ALA A 131 -15.53 3.38 1.59
CA ALA A 131 -15.62 3.68 3.01
C ALA A 131 -14.24 4.01 3.59
N LYS A 132 -13.21 3.26 3.20
CA LYS A 132 -11.82 3.52 3.60
C LYS A 132 -11.32 4.86 3.07
N HIS A 133 -11.55 5.15 1.80
CA HIS A 133 -11.18 6.42 1.16
C HIS A 133 -11.90 7.63 1.78
N LYS A 134 -13.17 7.49 2.17
CA LYS A 134 -13.96 8.58 2.76
C LYS A 134 -13.85 8.65 4.30
N GLN A 135 -13.07 7.77 4.95
CA GLN A 135 -13.04 7.60 6.41
C GLN A 135 -14.43 7.35 7.04
N HIS A 136 -15.31 6.67 6.32
CA HIS A 136 -16.62 6.28 6.81
C HIS A 136 -16.57 4.93 7.54
N LYS A 137 -17.57 4.68 8.39
CA LYS A 137 -17.77 3.38 9.05
C LYS A 137 -17.90 2.28 7.98
N LEU A 138 -17.15 1.19 8.14
CA LEU A 138 -17.25 0.01 7.29
C LEU A 138 -18.70 -0.55 7.29
N PRO A 139 -19.26 -0.90 6.12
CA PRO A 139 -20.59 -1.52 6.03
C PRO A 139 -20.62 -2.87 6.74
N LYS A 140 -21.78 -3.50 6.94
CA LYS A 140 -21.82 -4.90 7.40
C LYS A 140 -21.72 -5.84 6.19
N LEU A 141 -21.07 -6.99 6.33
CA LEU A 141 -21.09 -8.03 5.29
C LEU A 141 -22.53 -8.55 5.14
N VAL A 142 -23.02 -8.54 3.91
CA VAL A 142 -24.41 -8.85 3.52
C VAL A 142 -25.43 -7.98 4.27
N GLY A 143 -25.02 -6.82 4.80
CA GLY A 143 -25.85 -5.99 5.67
C GLY A 143 -26.12 -6.56 7.07
N LEU A 144 -25.68 -7.80 7.35
CA LEU A 144 -26.05 -8.55 8.54
C LEU A 144 -24.89 -8.73 9.52
N VAL A 145 -23.71 -9.11 9.02
CA VAL A 145 -22.58 -9.54 9.85
C VAL A 145 -21.57 -8.42 10.01
N ASN A 146 -21.24 -8.07 11.27
CA ASN A 146 -20.15 -7.15 11.56
C ASN A 146 -18.84 -7.93 11.75
N ILE A 147 -17.94 -7.83 10.77
CA ILE A 147 -16.65 -8.54 10.74
C ILE A 147 -15.49 -7.56 11.07
N ASN A 148 -15.80 -6.35 11.54
CA ASN A 148 -14.80 -5.29 11.76
C ASN A 148 -14.06 -5.41 13.11
N LYS A 149 -13.68 -6.61 13.53
CA LYS A 149 -12.80 -6.83 14.69
C LYS A 149 -11.45 -7.36 14.24
#